data_AF-A0A3D5RS92-F1
#
_entry.id   AF-A0A3D5RS92-F1
#
_cell.length_a   1.000
_cell.length_b   1.000
_cell.length_c   1.000
_cell.angle_alpha   90.00
_cell.angle_beta   90.00
_cell.angle_gamma   90.00
#
_symmetry.space_group_name_H-M   'P 1'
#
loop_
_entity.id
_entity.type
_entity.pdbx_description
1 polymer ?
#
loop_
_entity_poly.entity_id
_entity_poly.type
_entity_poly.pdbx_seq_one_letter_code
_entity_poly.pdbx_strand_id
1 'polypeptide(L)'
;MAKGNVLDPTVLRADDITSAGPDAGLLKGKVVGFRLDEMWRAWDWISEIWAKELLKAGAEVKFWRSAGRTGSEGDRLAKSLDDFLESIDVAIVGLGNCGSCTGWTIRDALTAAAKGLPTTAIVTDNFKDLGQNLARRGGRSGLRIHVLPYPLNEKFKGDVDPVAHDHFPKMIKTMGSALPAREAAE
;
A
#
# COMPACT_ATOMS: atom_id res chain seq x y z
N MET A 1 10.64 -47.04 -4.26
CA MET A 1 11.16 -45.67 -4.44
C MET A 1 9.97 -44.72 -4.44
N ALA A 2 9.94 -43.73 -3.55
CA ALA A 2 8.90 -42.71 -3.58
C ALA A 2 9.17 -41.76 -4.76
N LYS A 3 8.19 -41.58 -5.65
CA LYS A 3 8.20 -40.52 -6.66
C LYS A 3 7.74 -39.23 -5.97
N GLY A 4 8.61 -38.23 -5.91
CA GLY A 4 8.27 -36.87 -5.49
C GLY A 4 8.07 -35.97 -6.69
N ASN A 5 7.15 -34.99 -6.58
CA ASN A 5 7.04 -33.91 -7.55
C ASN A 5 7.94 -32.76 -7.12
N VAL A 6 8.80 -32.29 -8.04
CA VAL A 6 9.57 -31.05 -7.85
C VAL A 6 8.80 -29.94 -8.54
N LEU A 7 8.34 -28.95 -7.77
CA LEU A 7 7.71 -27.75 -8.32
C LEU A 7 8.80 -26.79 -8.76
N ASP A 8 8.68 -26.25 -9.97
CA ASP A 8 9.55 -25.18 -10.45
C ASP A 8 9.17 -23.85 -9.78
N PRO A 9 10.05 -23.26 -8.95
CA PRO A 9 9.77 -22.00 -8.27
C PRO A 9 9.84 -20.77 -9.19
N THR A 10 10.18 -20.96 -10.48
CA THR A 10 10.35 -19.90 -11.48
C THR A 10 9.20 -19.80 -12.48
N VAL A 11 8.23 -20.73 -12.44
CA VAL A 11 7.09 -20.71 -13.35
C VAL A 11 6.31 -19.40 -13.24
N LEU A 12 6.03 -18.79 -14.40
CA LEU A 12 5.20 -17.59 -14.48
C LEU A 12 3.72 -17.97 -14.51
N ARG A 13 2.90 -17.12 -13.91
CA ARG A 13 1.44 -17.25 -13.92
C ARG A 13 0.88 -16.87 -15.29
N ALA A 14 0.07 -17.74 -15.87
CA ALA A 14 -0.63 -17.45 -17.13
C ALA A 14 -1.78 -16.44 -16.94
N ASP A 15 -2.30 -16.31 -15.71
CA ASP A 15 -3.40 -15.44 -15.31
C ASP A 15 -2.95 -14.10 -14.71
N ASP A 16 -1.74 -13.63 -15.05
CA ASP A 16 -1.19 -12.39 -14.51
C ASP A 16 -1.93 -11.14 -15.03
N ILE A 17 -2.33 -10.26 -14.10
CA ILE A 17 -2.97 -8.98 -14.41
C ILE A 17 -1.90 -7.90 -14.48
N THR A 18 -1.56 -7.47 -15.70
CA THR A 18 -0.57 -6.41 -15.96
C THR A 18 -1.17 -5.00 -15.83
N SER A 19 -2.49 -4.88 -15.74
CA SER A 19 -3.17 -3.59 -15.50
C SER A 19 -3.01 -3.13 -14.05
N ALA A 20 -2.74 -1.84 -13.88
CA ALA A 20 -2.70 -1.17 -12.58
C ALA A 20 -4.04 -1.17 -11.84
N GLY A 21 -5.14 -1.50 -12.51
CA GLY A 21 -6.49 -1.32 -12.00
C GLY A 21 -6.97 0.13 -12.14
N PRO A 22 -8.15 0.46 -11.58
CA PRO A 22 -8.74 1.77 -11.75
C PRO A 22 -7.86 2.85 -11.10
N ASP A 23 -7.83 4.02 -11.73
CA ASP A 23 -7.20 5.21 -11.17
C ASP A 23 -8.02 5.73 -9.97
N ALA A 24 -7.32 6.29 -8.97
CA ALA A 24 -7.97 6.92 -7.83
C ALA A 24 -8.78 8.17 -8.24
N GLY A 25 -8.44 8.82 -9.35
CA GLY A 25 -9.21 9.94 -9.91
C GLY A 25 -9.32 11.14 -8.94
N LEU A 26 -10.41 11.90 -9.02
CA LEU A 26 -10.66 13.02 -8.09
C LEU A 26 -10.90 12.49 -6.68
N LEU A 27 -10.19 13.04 -5.69
CA LEU A 27 -10.24 12.57 -4.31
C LEU A 27 -11.33 13.26 -3.47
N LYS A 28 -11.86 14.39 -3.92
CA LYS A 28 -12.92 15.12 -3.22
C LYS A 28 -14.15 14.22 -3.04
N GLY A 29 -14.57 14.03 -1.79
CA GLY A 29 -15.70 13.18 -1.41
C GLY A 29 -15.40 11.69 -1.36
N LYS A 30 -14.15 11.25 -1.60
CA LYS A 30 -13.74 9.85 -1.46
C LYS A 30 -13.20 9.55 -0.08
N VAL A 31 -13.37 8.32 0.38
CA VAL A 31 -12.74 7.79 1.58
C VAL A 31 -11.43 7.09 1.22
N VAL A 32 -10.29 7.64 1.64
CA VAL A 32 -8.97 7.04 1.45
C VAL A 32 -8.59 6.23 2.68
N GLY A 33 -8.36 4.93 2.49
CA GLY A 33 -7.94 4.02 3.53
C GLY A 33 -6.44 3.82 3.59
N PHE A 34 -5.85 3.99 4.76
CA PHE A 34 -4.48 3.59 5.06
C PHE A 34 -4.45 2.27 5.83
N ARG A 35 -3.80 1.26 5.25
CA ARG A 35 -3.40 0.06 5.97
C ARG A 35 -2.02 0.29 6.58
N LEU A 36 -1.95 0.16 7.89
CA LEU A 36 -0.76 0.27 8.72
C LEU A 36 -0.34 -1.09 9.30
N ASP A 37 0.90 -1.17 9.76
CA ASP A 37 1.41 -2.22 10.65
C ASP A 37 1.75 -1.63 12.02
N GLU A 38 2.21 -2.46 12.97
CA GLU A 38 2.61 -2.02 14.32
C GLU A 38 4.11 -1.71 14.44
N MET A 39 4.90 -1.96 13.40
CA MET A 39 6.36 -2.06 13.52
C MET A 39 7.09 -0.81 13.06
N TRP A 40 6.53 -0.07 12.10
CA TRP A 40 7.23 1.03 11.45
C TRP A 40 6.66 2.40 11.84
N ARG A 41 7.21 3.01 12.91
CA ARG A 41 6.87 4.39 13.33
C ARG A 41 6.98 5.42 12.21
N ALA A 42 7.93 5.25 11.30
CA ALA A 42 8.09 6.15 10.17
C ALA A 42 6.88 6.11 9.22
N TRP A 43 6.21 4.95 9.11
CA TRP A 43 4.99 4.83 8.32
C TRP A 43 3.81 5.54 8.98
N ASP A 44 3.67 5.48 10.30
CA ASP A 44 2.68 6.27 11.03
C ASP A 44 2.88 7.76 10.74
N TRP A 45 4.10 8.29 10.90
CA TRP A 45 4.37 9.71 10.65
C TRP A 45 4.07 10.16 9.22
N ILE A 46 4.49 9.37 8.22
CA ILE A 46 4.26 9.68 6.82
C ILE A 46 2.76 9.64 6.50
N SER A 47 2.07 8.59 6.94
CA SER A 47 0.65 8.41 6.67
C SER A 47 -0.22 9.49 7.34
N GLU A 48 0.15 9.96 8.53
CA GLU A 48 -0.50 11.10 9.20
C GLU A 48 -0.32 12.42 8.43
N ILE A 49 0.87 12.67 7.87
CA ILE A 49 1.11 13.85 7.04
C ILE A 49 0.29 13.76 5.74
N TRP A 50 0.32 12.61 5.07
CA TRP A 50 -0.45 12.39 3.85
C TRP A 50 -1.95 12.49 4.09
N ALA A 51 -2.44 11.95 5.20
CA ALA A 51 -3.84 12.08 5.60
C ALA A 51 -4.27 13.53 5.73
N LYS A 52 -3.46 14.39 6.36
CA LYS A 52 -3.75 15.83 6.48
C LYS A 52 -3.86 16.50 5.11
N GLU A 53 -2.98 16.16 4.16
CA GLU A 53 -3.05 16.72 2.81
C GLU A 53 -4.24 16.17 2.01
N LEU A 54 -4.62 14.91 2.19
CA LEU A 54 -5.83 14.32 1.59
C LEU A 54 -7.11 14.98 2.12
N LEU A 55 -7.19 15.23 3.43
CA LEU A 55 -8.30 15.96 4.05
C LEU A 55 -8.41 17.38 3.46
N LYS A 56 -7.29 18.09 3.26
CA LYS A 56 -7.28 19.41 2.59
C LYS A 56 -7.77 19.33 1.14
N ALA A 57 -7.55 18.21 0.45
CA ALA A 57 -8.07 17.96 -0.88
C ALA A 57 -9.57 17.57 -0.90
N GLY A 58 -10.22 17.52 0.26
CA GLY A 58 -11.64 17.22 0.41
C GLY A 58 -11.96 15.72 0.43
N ALA A 59 -10.97 14.86 0.63
CA ALA A 59 -11.20 13.45 0.91
C ALA A 59 -11.52 13.23 2.40
N GLU A 60 -12.10 12.09 2.72
CA GLU A 60 -12.10 11.52 4.07
C GLU A 60 -10.94 10.52 4.21
N VAL A 61 -10.49 10.27 5.44
CA VAL A 61 -9.39 9.33 5.69
C VAL A 61 -9.76 8.35 6.79
N LYS A 62 -9.48 7.06 6.55
CA LYS A 62 -9.60 5.99 7.54
C LYS A 62 -8.28 5.26 7.70
N PHE A 63 -7.99 4.84 8.92
CA PHE A 63 -6.84 4.00 9.23
C PHE A 63 -7.30 2.64 9.71
N TRP A 64 -6.64 1.60 9.21
CA TRP A 64 -6.76 0.26 9.73
C TRP A 64 -5.36 -0.28 10.03
N ARG A 65 -5.18 -0.81 11.23
CA ARG A 65 -3.90 -1.35 11.68
C ARG A 65 -3.99 -2.86 11.75
N SER A 66 -3.05 -3.52 11.10
CA SER A 66 -2.98 -4.97 11.21
C SER A 66 -2.33 -5.41 12.51
N ALA A 67 -2.89 -6.43 13.14
CA ALA A 67 -2.34 -7.15 14.28
C ALA A 67 -1.96 -8.60 13.89
N GLY A 68 -2.15 -9.57 14.80
CA GLY A 68 -1.79 -10.97 14.59
C GLY A 68 -2.46 -11.61 13.37
N ARG A 69 -1.73 -12.52 12.72
CA ARG A 69 -2.06 -13.06 11.38
C ARG A 69 -2.25 -14.58 11.35
N THR A 70 -2.35 -15.21 12.51
CA THR A 70 -2.41 -16.68 12.65
C THR A 70 -3.53 -17.10 13.59
N GLY A 71 -4.06 -18.30 13.37
CA GLY A 71 -5.15 -18.85 14.18
C GLY A 71 -6.40 -17.98 14.16
N SER A 72 -7.19 -18.05 15.23
CA SER A 72 -8.46 -17.32 15.36
C SER A 72 -8.31 -15.81 15.33
N GLU A 73 -7.16 -15.28 15.76
CA GLU A 73 -6.84 -13.86 15.61
C GLU A 73 -6.66 -13.49 14.14
N GLY A 74 -5.93 -14.30 13.37
CA GLY A 74 -5.76 -14.12 11.94
C GLY A 74 -7.09 -14.11 11.18
N ASP A 75 -8.02 -15.01 11.52
CA ASP A 75 -9.35 -15.06 10.90
C ASP A 75 -10.17 -13.80 11.20
N ARG A 76 -10.14 -13.32 12.45
CA ARG A 76 -10.80 -12.07 12.85
C ARG A 76 -10.20 -10.86 12.12
N LEU A 77 -8.88 -10.82 12.00
CA LEU A 77 -8.17 -9.74 11.30
C LEU A 77 -8.43 -9.76 9.80
N ALA A 78 -8.55 -10.94 9.19
CA ALA A 78 -8.95 -11.08 7.80
C ALA A 78 -10.36 -10.51 7.57
N LYS A 79 -11.32 -10.85 8.44
CA LYS A 79 -12.67 -10.26 8.40
C LYS A 79 -12.64 -8.75 8.62
N SER A 80 -11.87 -8.27 9.60
CA SER A 80 -11.76 -6.83 9.87
C SER A 80 -11.11 -6.06 8.71
N LEU A 81 -10.14 -6.66 8.01
CA LEU A 81 -9.59 -6.09 6.77
C LEU A 81 -10.68 -6.02 5.70
N ASP A 82 -11.49 -7.07 5.55
CA ASP A 82 -12.60 -7.11 4.60
C ASP A 82 -13.60 -5.97 4.85
N ASP A 83 -14.06 -5.83 6.10
CA ASP A 83 -14.98 -4.78 6.54
C ASP A 83 -14.35 -3.37 6.33
N PHE A 84 -13.04 -3.22 6.56
CA PHE A 84 -12.33 -1.96 6.30
C PHE A 84 -12.30 -1.62 4.81
N LEU A 85 -11.96 -2.59 3.95
CA LEU A 85 -11.87 -2.39 2.50
C LEU A 85 -13.23 -2.07 1.88
N GLU A 86 -14.32 -2.59 2.43
CA GLU A 86 -15.69 -2.24 2.00
C GLU A 86 -16.10 -0.82 2.40
N SER A 87 -15.37 -0.21 3.34
CA SER A 87 -15.68 1.11 3.89
C SER A 87 -14.88 2.25 3.25
N ILE A 88 -14.06 1.96 2.23
CA ILE A 88 -13.14 2.91 1.58
C ILE A 88 -13.27 2.85 0.05
N ASP A 89 -12.88 3.93 -0.62
CA ASP A 89 -12.86 4.06 -2.09
C ASP A 89 -11.47 3.88 -2.69
N VAL A 90 -10.40 4.10 -1.90
CA VAL A 90 -8.99 4.05 -2.34
C VAL A 90 -8.15 3.43 -1.23
N ALA A 91 -7.27 2.48 -1.56
CA ALA A 91 -6.41 1.80 -0.60
C ALA A 91 -4.93 2.18 -0.76
N ILE A 92 -4.32 2.67 0.33
CA ILE A 92 -2.89 2.88 0.46
C ILE A 92 -2.36 1.88 1.50
N VAL A 93 -1.48 0.97 1.08
CA VAL A 93 -1.09 -0.19 1.89
C VAL A 93 0.40 -0.14 2.17
N GLY A 94 0.80 0.02 3.43
CA GLY A 94 2.21 0.10 3.83
C GLY A 94 2.48 -0.47 5.23
N LEU A 95 3.74 -0.57 5.64
CA LEU A 95 4.96 -0.28 4.87
C LEU A 95 5.78 -1.57 4.62
N GLY A 96 6.13 -1.81 3.36
CA GLY A 96 7.12 -2.84 3.00
C GLY A 96 8.54 -2.35 3.26
N ASN A 97 9.11 -2.65 4.43
CA ASN A 97 10.44 -2.20 4.86
C ASN A 97 11.38 -3.33 5.35
N CYS A 98 10.97 -4.58 5.11
CA CYS A 98 11.60 -5.83 5.54
C CYS A 98 10.98 -6.99 4.75
N GLY A 99 11.58 -8.17 4.77
CA GLY A 99 11.05 -9.32 4.02
C GLY A 99 9.61 -9.68 4.36
N SER A 100 9.30 -9.85 5.66
CA SER A 100 7.97 -10.27 6.13
C SER A 100 6.90 -9.18 5.94
N CYS A 101 7.20 -7.94 6.33
CA CYS A 101 6.28 -6.82 6.19
C CYS A 101 6.02 -6.48 4.72
N THR A 102 7.01 -6.60 3.82
CA THR A 102 6.77 -6.48 2.37
C THR A 102 5.82 -7.57 1.88
N GLY A 103 6.00 -8.81 2.35
CA GLY A 103 5.04 -9.91 2.13
C GLY A 103 3.60 -9.53 2.48
N TRP A 104 3.39 -9.03 3.70
CA TRP A 104 2.06 -8.65 4.19
C TRP A 104 1.50 -7.42 3.50
N THR A 105 2.31 -6.41 3.21
CA THR A 105 1.91 -5.21 2.47
C THR A 105 1.41 -5.58 1.08
N ILE A 106 2.16 -6.40 0.34
CA ILE A 106 1.76 -6.81 -1.01
C ILE A 106 0.53 -7.72 -0.94
N ARG A 107 0.46 -8.65 0.01
CA ARG A 107 -0.72 -9.51 0.18
C ARG A 107 -1.99 -8.69 0.41
N ASP A 108 -1.97 -7.74 1.35
CA ASP A 108 -3.15 -6.94 1.68
C ASP A 108 -3.51 -5.98 0.51
N ALA A 109 -2.51 -5.47 -0.22
CA ALA A 109 -2.73 -4.69 -1.43
C ALA A 109 -3.37 -5.51 -2.55
N LEU A 110 -2.96 -6.76 -2.74
CA LEU A 110 -3.60 -7.67 -3.70
C LEU A 110 -5.06 -7.95 -3.31
N THR A 111 -5.36 -8.12 -2.02
CA THR A 111 -6.73 -8.26 -1.52
C THR A 111 -7.59 -7.03 -1.86
N ALA A 112 -7.10 -5.82 -1.59
CA ALA A 112 -7.79 -4.58 -1.93
C ALA A 112 -8.01 -4.44 -3.45
N ALA A 113 -6.98 -4.74 -4.24
CA ALA A 113 -7.05 -4.65 -5.69
C ALA A 113 -8.00 -5.69 -6.29
N ALA A 114 -8.12 -6.88 -5.68
CA ALA A 114 -9.06 -7.93 -6.10
C ALA A 114 -10.53 -7.52 -5.87
N LYS A 115 -10.80 -6.66 -4.87
CA LYS A 115 -12.11 -6.00 -4.69
C LYS A 115 -12.38 -4.85 -5.67
N GLY A 116 -11.44 -4.56 -6.58
CA GLY A 116 -11.59 -3.51 -7.58
C GLY A 116 -11.22 -2.11 -7.09
N LEU A 117 -10.65 -1.96 -5.89
CA LEU A 117 -10.22 -0.66 -5.37
C LEU A 117 -8.97 -0.14 -6.12
N PRO A 118 -8.91 1.16 -6.46
CA PRO A 118 -7.65 1.86 -6.72
C PRO A 118 -6.70 1.62 -5.54
N THR A 119 -5.64 0.85 -5.79
CA THR A 119 -4.75 0.38 -4.73
C THR A 119 -3.30 0.75 -5.03
N THR A 120 -2.60 1.28 -4.04
CA THR A 120 -1.16 1.56 -4.10
C THR A 120 -0.47 0.94 -2.89
N ALA A 121 0.48 0.04 -3.14
CA ALA A 121 1.37 -0.48 -2.11
C ALA A 121 2.56 0.47 -1.90
N ILE A 122 2.98 0.65 -0.65
CA ILE A 122 4.12 1.48 -0.27
C ILE A 122 5.23 0.57 0.22
N VAL A 123 6.39 0.66 -0.42
CA VAL A 123 7.60 -0.07 -0.05
C VAL A 123 8.78 0.88 0.02
N THR A 124 9.84 0.50 0.73
CA THR A 124 11.12 1.22 0.68
C THR A 124 12.02 0.66 -0.41
N ASP A 125 12.97 1.47 -0.89
CA ASP A 125 13.78 1.20 -2.09
C ASP A 125 14.49 -0.16 -2.04
N ASN A 126 15.09 -0.52 -0.90
CA ASN A 126 15.74 -1.83 -0.70
C ASN A 126 14.79 -3.04 -0.89
N PHE A 127 13.47 -2.84 -0.79
CA PHE A 127 12.46 -3.90 -0.91
C PHE A 127 11.58 -3.76 -2.16
N LYS A 128 11.90 -2.82 -3.06
CA LYS A 128 11.18 -2.60 -4.32
C LYS A 128 11.08 -3.89 -5.14
N ASP A 129 12.20 -4.53 -5.43
CA ASP A 129 12.25 -5.72 -6.28
C ASP A 129 11.50 -6.89 -5.63
N LEU A 130 11.61 -7.05 -4.31
CA LEU A 130 10.82 -8.04 -3.57
C LEU A 130 9.32 -7.74 -3.71
N GLY A 131 8.90 -6.49 -3.53
CA GLY A 131 7.51 -6.08 -3.67
C GLY A 131 6.94 -6.39 -5.06
N GLN A 132 7.70 -6.05 -6.12
CA GLN A 132 7.34 -6.34 -7.51
C GLN A 132 7.23 -7.83 -7.79
N ASN A 133 8.20 -8.62 -7.29
CA ASN A 133 8.19 -10.07 -7.45
C ASN A 133 7.01 -10.73 -6.72
N LEU A 134 6.67 -10.25 -5.52
CA LEU A 134 5.51 -10.74 -4.78
C LEU A 134 4.20 -10.38 -5.47
N ALA A 135 4.08 -9.18 -6.04
CA ALA A 135 2.91 -8.76 -6.80
C ALA A 135 2.69 -9.64 -8.03
N ARG A 136 3.77 -9.90 -8.80
CA ARG A 136 3.77 -10.82 -9.95
C ARG A 136 3.40 -12.25 -9.54
N ARG A 137 4.01 -12.78 -8.48
CA ARG A 137 3.67 -14.13 -7.96
C ARG A 137 2.22 -14.21 -7.44
N GLY A 138 1.71 -13.10 -6.93
CA GLY A 138 0.32 -12.91 -6.54
C GLY A 138 -0.67 -12.80 -7.70
N GLY A 139 -0.20 -12.81 -8.96
CA GLY A 139 -1.05 -12.74 -10.15
C GLY A 139 -1.42 -11.32 -10.58
N ARG A 140 -0.71 -10.30 -10.09
CA ARG A 140 -0.94 -8.90 -10.51
C ARG A 140 0.36 -8.11 -10.58
N SER A 141 1.15 -8.36 -11.62
CA SER A 141 2.36 -7.58 -11.91
C SER A 141 2.11 -6.09 -12.15
N GLY A 142 0.89 -5.72 -12.52
CA GLY A 142 0.48 -4.32 -12.69
C GLY A 142 0.27 -3.55 -11.39
N LEU A 143 0.27 -4.20 -10.22
CA LEU A 143 0.00 -3.54 -8.93
C LEU A 143 0.86 -2.28 -8.76
N ARG A 144 0.22 -1.14 -8.47
CA ARG A 144 0.93 0.11 -8.24
C ARG A 144 1.78 0.00 -6.97
N ILE A 145 3.06 0.29 -7.10
CA ILE A 145 4.00 0.34 -5.99
C ILE A 145 4.63 1.74 -5.97
N HIS A 146 4.42 2.47 -4.88
CA HIS A 146 5.14 3.70 -4.59
C HIS A 146 6.35 3.39 -3.72
N VAL A 147 7.50 3.91 -4.13
CA VAL A 147 8.78 3.61 -3.49
C VAL A 147 9.24 4.82 -2.67
N LEU A 148 9.43 4.60 -1.38
CA LEU A 148 10.04 5.54 -0.44
C LEU A 148 11.54 5.25 -0.28
N PRO A 149 12.36 6.22 0.15
CA PRO A 149 13.78 5.96 0.43
C PRO A 149 13.97 4.97 1.58
N TYR A 150 15.17 4.40 1.68
CA TYR A 150 15.59 3.52 2.77
C TYR A 150 16.91 4.02 3.38
N PRO A 151 17.14 3.86 4.70
CA PRO A 151 16.19 3.46 5.73
C PRO A 151 15.39 4.66 6.24
N LEU A 152 14.12 4.44 6.61
CA LEU A 152 13.28 5.46 7.25
C LEU A 152 13.20 5.28 8.77
N ASN A 153 13.18 4.03 9.26
CA ASN A 153 12.87 3.78 10.66
C ASN A 153 14.02 4.08 11.64
N GLU A 154 15.24 4.22 11.11
CA GLU A 154 16.45 4.63 11.84
C GLU A 154 16.55 6.15 12.01
N LYS A 155 15.75 6.90 11.24
CA LYS A 155 15.74 8.36 11.26
C LYS A 155 14.83 8.91 12.35
N PHE A 156 15.11 10.13 12.78
CA PHE A 156 14.19 10.87 13.65
C PHE A 156 13.03 11.44 12.85
N LYS A 157 11.93 11.77 13.54
CA LYS A 157 10.73 12.32 12.90
C LYS A 157 11.04 13.57 12.05
N GLY A 158 11.89 14.46 12.54
CA GLY A 158 12.31 15.66 11.81
C GLY A 158 12.99 15.39 10.46
N ASP A 159 13.60 14.21 10.29
CA ASP A 159 14.23 13.79 9.03
C ASP A 159 13.27 13.00 8.13
N VAL A 160 12.19 12.46 8.70
CA VAL A 160 11.16 11.70 7.96
C VAL A 160 10.07 12.63 7.41
N ASP A 161 9.72 13.69 8.14
CA ASP A 161 8.69 14.66 7.73
C ASP A 161 8.97 15.27 6.33
N PRO A 162 10.20 15.72 6.00
CA PRO A 162 10.52 16.23 4.66
C PRO A 162 10.33 15.18 3.57
N VAL A 163 10.64 13.91 3.85
CA VAL A 163 10.42 12.79 2.91
C VAL A 163 8.92 12.63 2.65
N ALA A 164 8.09 12.68 3.69
CA ALA A 164 6.64 12.61 3.55
C ALA A 164 6.13 13.72 2.61
N HIS A 165 6.57 14.95 2.81
CA HIS A 165 6.15 16.09 1.98
C HIS A 165 6.62 15.98 0.52
N ASP A 166 7.88 15.60 0.28
CA ASP A 166 8.42 15.43 -1.07
C ASP A 166 7.76 14.28 -1.83
N HIS A 167 7.43 13.18 -1.13
CA HIS A 167 6.82 12.01 -1.76
C HIS A 167 5.31 12.11 -1.91
N PHE A 168 4.61 12.99 -1.17
CA PHE A 168 3.15 13.13 -1.30
C PHE A 168 2.67 13.36 -2.74
N PRO A 169 3.14 14.39 -3.50
CA PRO A 169 2.69 14.60 -4.87
C PRO A 169 3.07 13.44 -5.81
N LYS A 170 4.21 12.78 -5.55
CA LYS A 170 4.66 11.60 -6.31
C LYS A 170 3.72 10.41 -6.06
N MET A 171 3.30 10.22 -4.81
CA MET A 171 2.36 9.17 -4.40
C MET A 171 0.97 9.42 -5.00
N ILE A 172 0.49 10.66 -5.01
CA ILE A 172 -0.77 11.04 -5.69
C ILE A 172 -0.71 10.67 -7.19
N LYS A 173 0.40 10.96 -7.86
CA LYS A 173 0.59 10.55 -9.25
C LYS A 173 0.61 9.03 -9.39
N THR A 174 1.28 8.31 -8.48
CA THR A 174 1.32 6.84 -8.49
C THR A 174 -0.09 6.24 -8.44
N MET A 175 -0.98 6.73 -7.57
CA MET A 175 -2.36 6.22 -7.46
C MET A 175 -3.27 6.56 -8.65
N GLY A 176 -2.79 7.31 -9.65
CA GLY A 176 -3.61 7.77 -10.76
C GLY A 176 -4.58 8.89 -10.34
N SER A 177 -4.17 9.75 -9.43
CA SER A 177 -4.93 10.93 -9.02
C SER A 177 -4.18 12.21 -9.38
N ALA A 178 -4.91 13.32 -9.39
CA ALA A 178 -4.36 14.66 -9.51
C ALA A 178 -4.91 15.49 -8.35
N LEU A 179 -4.03 16.21 -7.65
CA LEU A 179 -4.48 17.27 -6.76
C LEU A 179 -4.98 18.44 -7.63
N PRO A 180 -6.05 19.14 -7.22
CA PRO A 180 -6.34 20.45 -7.77
C PRO A 180 -5.08 21.31 -7.62
N ALA A 181 -4.68 22.01 -8.68
CA ALA A 181 -3.63 23.01 -8.55
C ALA A 181 -4.01 23.95 -7.40
N ARG A 182 -3.10 24.21 -6.46
CA ARG A 182 -3.32 25.28 -5.48
C ARG A 182 -3.57 26.55 -6.29
N GLU A 183 -4.79 27.09 -6.25
CA GLU A 183 -4.99 28.47 -6.66
C GLU A 183 -4.00 29.30 -5.85
N ALA A 184 -3.10 29.99 -6.53
CA ALA A 184 -2.20 30.93 -5.89
C ALA A 184 -3.09 31.92 -5.14
N ALA A 185 -3.00 31.90 -3.81
CA ALA A 185 -3.64 32.91 -3.00
C ALA A 185 -2.98 34.25 -3.35
N GLU A 186 -3.71 35.09 -4.09
CA GLU A 186 -3.50 36.55 -4.10
C GLU A 186 -4.11 37.17 -2.84
#